data_AF-A0A935FLA1-F1
#
_entry.id   AF-A0A935FLA1-F1
#
_cell.length_a   1.000
_cell.length_b   1.000
_cell.length_c   1.000
_cell.angle_alpha   90.00
_cell.angle_beta   90.00
_cell.angle_gamma   90.00
#
_symmetry.space_group_name_H-M   'P 1'
#
loop_
_entity.id
_entity.type
_entity.pdbx_description
1 polymer ?
#
loop_
_entity_poly.entity_id
_entity_poly.type
_entity_poly.pdbx_seq_one_letter_code
_entity_poly.pdbx_strand_id
1 'polypeptide(L)'
;MLTYESPASFTINLILIFQRGLSGSHELLGTPNNGEMTYTGNKTLHFINWTPSLVSFSSYKNHVNPPAPADLIAGWSFGNNNPPKSKEECNSKPIVIPAPESGTHLNINLWLDRGRYPSDGQEVEVVIHSIEFTALGSE
;
A
#
# COMPACT_ATOMS: atom_id res chain seq x y z
N MET A 1 22.86 -27.26 15.77
CA MET A 1 22.55 -25.90 16.26
C MET A 1 21.96 -25.16 15.08
N LEU A 2 20.63 -25.03 15.02
CA LEU A 2 19.95 -24.34 13.92
C LEU A 2 19.99 -22.84 14.25
N THR A 3 20.72 -22.07 13.44
CA THR A 3 20.74 -20.62 13.51
C THR A 3 19.36 -20.08 13.09
N TYR A 4 18.75 -19.30 13.98
CA TYR A 4 17.51 -18.58 13.75
C TYR A 4 17.76 -17.51 12.67
N GLU A 5 17.26 -17.75 11.45
CA GLU A 5 17.40 -16.83 10.34
C GLU A 5 16.55 -15.57 10.56
N SER A 6 17.14 -14.44 10.16
CA SER A 6 16.66 -13.07 10.27
C SER A 6 15.21 -12.89 9.78
N PRO A 7 14.40 -12.01 10.41
CA PRO A 7 13.04 -11.74 9.98
C PRO A 7 12.99 -11.07 8.58
N ALA A 8 12.41 -11.79 7.63
CA ALA A 8 12.20 -11.49 6.22
C ALA A 8 11.49 -10.16 5.86
N SER A 9 12.08 -9.26 5.05
CA SER A 9 11.46 -8.04 4.47
C SER A 9 11.36 -8.01 2.94
N PHE A 10 10.34 -7.36 2.36
CA PHE A 10 10.28 -7.01 0.92
C PHE A 10 9.88 -5.56 0.68
N THR A 11 10.26 -5.05 -0.51
CA THR A 11 9.88 -3.72 -1.00
C THR A 11 9.30 -3.82 -2.42
N ILE A 12 8.23 -3.06 -2.67
CA ILE A 12 7.61 -2.86 -3.98
C ILE A 12 7.63 -1.37 -4.29
N ASN A 13 8.20 -1.01 -5.45
CA ASN A 13 8.08 0.32 -6.03
C ASN A 13 7.14 0.24 -7.23
N LEU A 14 6.06 1.02 -7.23
CA LEU A 14 5.02 0.96 -8.24
C LEU A 14 4.76 2.36 -8.81
N ILE A 15 4.82 2.49 -10.14
CA ILE A 15 4.52 3.74 -10.84
C ILE A 15 3.14 3.61 -11.52
N LEU A 16 2.13 4.35 -11.04
CA LEU A 16 0.73 4.29 -11.53
C LEU A 16 0.29 5.59 -12.21
N ILE A 17 -0.10 5.51 -13.48
CA ILE A 17 -0.88 6.57 -14.13
C ILE A 17 -2.37 6.28 -14.02
N PHE A 18 -3.14 7.23 -13.49
CA PHE A 18 -4.59 7.28 -13.65
C PHE A 18 -4.93 8.22 -14.80
N GLN A 19 -5.25 7.73 -15.99
CA GLN A 19 -5.58 8.62 -17.11
C GLN A 19 -6.94 9.32 -16.89
N ARG A 20 -6.88 10.48 -16.21
CA ARG A 20 -7.77 11.64 -16.11
C ARG A 20 -9.29 11.40 -15.95
N GLY A 21 -9.85 11.91 -14.84
CA GLY A 21 -11.29 12.18 -14.73
C GLY A 21 -11.88 12.37 -13.33
N LEU A 22 -11.15 12.17 -12.23
CA LEU A 22 -11.79 12.07 -10.91
C LEU A 22 -11.65 13.38 -10.13
N SER A 23 -12.63 14.28 -10.29
CA SER A 23 -12.97 15.24 -9.23
C SER A 23 -13.86 14.50 -8.21
N GLY A 24 -13.24 13.69 -7.37
CA GLY A 24 -13.94 12.96 -6.32
C GLY A 24 -12.96 12.50 -5.26
N SER A 25 -13.31 12.70 -4.00
CA SER A 25 -12.58 12.17 -2.85
C SER A 25 -12.45 10.64 -3.00
N HIS A 26 -11.24 10.15 -3.25
CA HIS A 26 -10.94 8.73 -3.20
C HIS A 26 -10.78 8.31 -1.74
N GLU A 27 -11.79 7.62 -1.22
CA GLU A 27 -11.74 6.96 0.08
C GLU A 27 -11.02 5.62 -0.10
N LEU A 28 -9.74 5.55 0.29
CA LEU A 28 -9.10 4.26 0.54
C LEU A 28 -9.55 3.80 1.93
N LEU A 29 -10.32 2.71 1.97
CA LEU A 29 -10.67 2.02 3.21
C LEU A 29 -9.38 1.62 3.93
N GLY A 30 -9.03 2.33 5.01
CA GLY A 30 -7.99 1.85 5.95
C GLY A 30 -7.07 2.88 6.60
N THR A 31 -7.18 4.18 6.38
CA THR A 31 -6.42 5.14 7.21
C THR A 31 -7.10 5.34 8.58
N PRO A 32 -6.36 5.36 9.70
CA PRO A 32 -6.93 5.68 11.02
C PRO A 32 -7.43 7.13 11.11
N ASN A 33 -7.07 7.97 10.13
CA ASN A 33 -7.46 9.36 10.05
C ASN A 33 -7.95 9.60 8.62
N ASN A 34 -9.24 9.90 8.45
CA ASN A 34 -9.98 10.16 7.21
C ASN A 34 -9.31 11.24 6.31
N GLY A 35 -8.17 10.92 5.72
CA GLY A 35 -7.48 11.78 4.77
C GLY A 35 -7.97 11.47 3.36
N GLU A 36 -8.86 12.32 2.85
CA GLU A 36 -9.16 12.37 1.42
C GLU A 36 -7.83 12.48 0.63
N MET A 37 -7.63 11.62 -0.37
CA MET A 37 -6.50 11.78 -1.29
C MET A 37 -6.76 13.02 -2.16
N THR A 38 -6.14 14.15 -1.82
CA THR A 38 -6.34 15.45 -2.49
C THR A 38 -5.50 15.65 -3.76
N TYR A 39 -4.80 14.62 -4.23
CA TYR A 39 -3.98 14.73 -5.45
C TYR A 39 -4.83 14.57 -6.70
N THR A 40 -4.88 15.63 -7.51
CA THR A 40 -5.63 15.68 -8.78
C THR A 40 -4.79 15.36 -10.02
N GLY A 41 -3.50 15.09 -9.83
CA GLY A 41 -2.62 14.67 -10.93
C GLY A 41 -2.83 13.21 -11.30
N ASN A 42 -2.32 12.83 -12.48
CA ASN A 42 -2.48 11.49 -13.03
C ASN A 42 -1.25 10.60 -12.86
N LYS A 43 -0.25 10.99 -12.07
CA LYS A 43 1.02 10.27 -11.95
C LYS A 43 1.42 10.11 -10.48
N THR A 44 1.41 8.88 -9.97
CA THR A 44 1.86 8.54 -8.61
C THR A 44 2.94 7.45 -8.53
N LEU A 45 3.92 7.65 -7.65
CA LEU A 45 4.91 6.63 -7.29
C LEU A 45 4.58 6.09 -5.90
N HIS A 46 4.42 4.79 -5.77
CA HIS A 46 4.06 4.11 -4.53
C HIS A 46 5.17 3.21 -4.05
N PHE A 47 5.38 3.20 -2.73
CA PHE A 47 6.27 2.28 -2.05
C PHE A 47 5.45 1.47 -1.07
N ILE A 48 5.62 0.15 -1.12
CA ILE A 48 5.12 -0.78 -0.10
C ILE A 48 6.32 -1.52 0.44
N ASN A 49 6.56 -1.41 1.74
CA ASN A 49 7.56 -2.20 2.44
C ASN A 49 6.85 -3.08 3.46
N TRP A 50 7.14 -4.37 3.46
CA TRP A 50 6.54 -5.33 4.39
C TRP A 50 7.65 -6.22 4.94
N THR A 51 7.87 -6.09 6.25
CA THR A 51 8.77 -6.88 7.08
C THR A 51 7.96 -7.54 8.21
N PRO A 52 8.53 -8.46 9.01
CA PRO A 52 7.77 -9.13 10.06
C PRO A 52 7.53 -8.23 11.27
N SER A 53 8.04 -6.99 11.22
CA SER A 53 7.87 -5.98 12.27
C SER A 53 7.27 -4.67 11.79
N LEU A 54 7.14 -4.48 10.48
CA LEU A 54 6.66 -3.24 9.87
C LEU A 54 6.00 -3.51 8.52
N VAL A 55 4.78 -3.02 8.35
CA VAL A 55 4.22 -2.75 7.03
C VAL A 55 4.11 -1.25 6.86
N SER A 56 4.61 -0.71 5.77
CA SER A 56 4.50 0.71 5.46
C SER A 56 4.15 0.95 4.01
N PHE A 57 3.35 1.97 3.80
CA PHE A 57 2.97 2.47 2.49
C PHE A 57 3.32 3.94 2.40
N SER A 58 3.81 4.37 1.25
CA SER A 58 3.87 5.79 0.88
C SER A 58 3.54 5.99 -0.58
N SER A 59 2.98 7.16 -0.89
CA SER A 59 2.56 7.56 -2.23
C SER A 59 3.06 8.97 -2.49
N TYR A 60 3.66 9.20 -3.65
CA TYR A 60 4.25 10.46 -4.06
C TYR A 60 3.72 10.94 -5.40
N LYS A 61 3.79 12.23 -5.65
CA LYS A 61 3.42 12.87 -6.93
C LYS A 61 4.45 12.56 -8.02
N ASN A 62 4.04 12.79 -9.27
CA ASN A 62 4.90 13.07 -10.43
C ASN A 62 5.80 11.93 -10.96
N HIS A 63 5.68 10.68 -10.50
CA HIS A 63 6.46 9.55 -11.06
C HIS A 63 7.98 9.73 -11.02
N VAL A 64 8.52 10.40 -9.99
CA VAL A 64 9.97 10.63 -9.86
C VAL A 64 10.56 9.70 -8.81
N ASN A 65 11.56 8.91 -9.18
CA ASN A 65 12.33 8.04 -8.29
C ASN A 65 13.82 8.49 -8.26
N PRO A 66 14.40 8.86 -7.11
CA PRO A 66 13.77 8.94 -5.80
C PRO A 66 12.77 10.11 -5.70
N PRO A 67 11.66 9.95 -4.96
CA PRO A 67 10.69 11.03 -4.80
C PRO A 67 11.24 12.14 -3.88
N ALA A 68 10.82 13.37 -4.12
CA ALA A 68 11.06 14.46 -3.18
C ALA A 68 10.13 14.30 -1.96
N PRO A 69 10.61 14.57 -0.72
CA PRO A 69 9.74 14.52 0.46
C PRO A 69 8.51 15.43 0.38
N ALA A 70 8.64 16.58 -0.30
CA ALA A 70 7.54 17.52 -0.53
C ALA A 70 6.43 16.98 -1.46
N ASP A 71 6.71 15.90 -2.19
CA ASP A 71 5.76 15.25 -3.09
C ASP A 71 4.94 14.15 -2.39
N LEU A 72 5.10 13.93 -1.08
CA LEU A 72 4.29 12.96 -0.34
C LEU A 72 2.80 13.33 -0.42
N ILE A 73 2.00 12.39 -0.93
CA ILE A 73 0.53 12.47 -1.01
C ILE A 73 -0.07 11.87 0.25
N ALA A 74 0.38 10.66 0.59
CA ALA A 74 -0.12 9.88 1.71
C ALA A 74 0.91 8.84 2.12
N GLY A 75 0.84 8.44 3.39
CA GLY A 75 1.60 7.30 3.89
C GLY A 75 1.04 6.82 5.22
N TRP A 76 1.25 5.55 5.51
CA TRP A 76 0.92 4.95 6.79
C TRP A 76 1.92 3.87 7.12
N SER A 77 2.02 3.56 8.41
CA SER A 77 2.81 2.43 8.89
C SER A 77 2.03 1.68 9.96
N PHE A 78 2.27 0.38 9.99
CA PHE A 78 1.72 -0.56 10.95
C PHE A 78 2.87 -1.40 11.50
N GLY A 79 3.10 -1.34 12.80
CA GLY A 79 4.19 -2.04 13.47
C GLY A 79 3.70 -2.94 14.60
N ASN A 80 4.65 -3.51 15.34
CA ASN A 80 4.39 -4.48 16.42
C ASN A 80 3.87 -3.85 17.74
N ASN A 81 3.49 -2.58 17.73
CA ASN A 81 3.00 -1.85 18.90
C ASN A 81 1.47 -1.94 19.07
N ASN A 82 0.80 -2.91 18.42
CA ASN A 82 -0.65 -3.03 18.46
C ASN A 82 -1.12 -3.84 19.68
N PRO A 83 -1.81 -3.22 20.66
CA PRO A 83 -2.21 -3.92 21.87
C PRO A 83 -3.34 -4.93 21.62
N PRO A 84 -3.47 -5.96 22.47
CA PRO A 84 -4.68 -6.76 22.58
C PRO A 84 -5.93 -5.87 22.71
N LYS A 85 -6.99 -6.19 21.97
CA LYS A 85 -8.33 -5.65 22.26
C LYS A 85 -9.04 -6.52 23.29
N SER A 86 -9.61 -5.89 24.31
CA SER A 86 -10.47 -6.54 25.30
C SER A 86 -11.87 -5.93 25.29
N LYS A 87 -12.87 -6.77 25.53
CA LYS A 87 -14.25 -6.43 25.88
C LYS A 87 -14.67 -7.38 27.01
N GLU A 88 -15.68 -7.02 27.80
CA GLU A 88 -16.17 -7.83 28.93
C GLU A 88 -16.39 -9.32 28.60
N GLU A 89 -16.74 -9.64 27.35
CA GLU A 89 -17.01 -10.99 26.89
C GLU A 89 -15.83 -11.67 26.15
N CYS A 90 -14.79 -10.91 25.74
CA CYS A 90 -13.75 -11.41 24.83
C CYS A 90 -12.41 -10.68 24.98
N ASN A 91 -11.32 -11.44 24.99
CA ASN A 91 -9.95 -10.93 24.87
C ASN A 91 -9.31 -11.45 23.58
N SER A 92 -8.69 -10.57 22.81
CA SER A 92 -7.90 -10.93 21.63
C SER A 92 -6.40 -10.99 21.96
N LYS A 93 -5.62 -11.64 21.10
CA LYS A 93 -4.16 -11.52 21.12
C LYS A 93 -3.73 -10.23 20.40
N PRO A 94 -2.51 -9.71 20.63
CA PRO A 94 -1.94 -8.67 19.79
C PRO A 94 -1.99 -9.08 18.31
N ILE A 95 -2.22 -8.11 17.43
CA ILE A 95 -2.10 -8.35 15.99
C ILE A 95 -0.61 -8.48 15.67
N VAL A 96 -0.24 -9.59 15.04
CA VAL A 96 1.12 -9.88 14.59
C VAL A 96 1.19 -9.69 13.08
N ILE A 97 2.28 -9.08 12.60
CA ILE A 97 2.55 -8.96 11.17
C ILE A 97 3.16 -10.28 10.71
N PRO A 98 2.52 -11.03 9.79
CA PRO A 98 3.12 -12.24 9.26
C PRO A 98 4.37 -11.88 8.46
N ALA A 99 5.41 -12.70 8.57
CA ALA A 99 6.57 -12.57 7.72
C ALA A 99 6.16 -12.89 6.27
N PRO A 100 6.65 -12.14 5.26
CA PRO A 100 6.57 -12.56 3.88
C PRO A 100 7.26 -13.91 3.68
N GLU A 101 6.61 -14.79 2.92
CA GLU A 101 7.14 -16.10 2.55
C GLU A 101 7.69 -16.09 1.12
N SER A 102 8.44 -17.13 0.73
CA SER A 102 9.01 -17.27 -0.62
C SER A 102 7.95 -17.30 -1.74
N GLY A 103 6.71 -17.69 -1.42
CA GLY A 103 5.55 -17.65 -2.34
C GLY A 103 4.76 -16.35 -2.31
N THR A 104 5.29 -15.28 -1.69
CA THR A 104 4.58 -13.99 -1.66
C THR A 104 4.64 -13.32 -3.02
N HIS A 105 3.47 -12.95 -3.56
CA HIS A 105 3.34 -12.33 -4.88
C HIS A 105 2.59 -11.01 -4.79
N LEU A 106 3.01 -10.03 -5.59
CA LEU A 106 2.25 -8.81 -5.83
C LEU A 106 1.07 -9.12 -6.75
N ASN A 107 -0.14 -8.82 -6.29
CA ASN A 107 -1.36 -8.92 -7.07
C ASN A 107 -1.98 -7.52 -7.20
N ILE A 108 -2.25 -7.08 -8.43
CA ILE A 108 -2.90 -5.81 -8.73
C ILE A 108 -4.19 -6.11 -9.46
N ASN A 109 -5.31 -5.57 -8.98
CA ASN A 109 -6.61 -5.71 -9.61
C ASN A 109 -7.28 -4.35 -9.74
N LEU A 110 -8.01 -4.17 -10.85
CA LEU A 110 -8.92 -3.04 -11.05
C LEU A 110 -10.34 -3.53 -10.83
N TRP A 111 -11.01 -2.99 -9.81
CA TRP A 111 -12.39 -3.31 -9.49
C TRP A 111 -13.24 -2.04 -9.50
N LEU A 112 -14.50 -2.20 -9.89
CA LEU A 112 -15.52 -1.16 -9.74
C LEU A 112 -16.01 -1.12 -8.30
N ASP A 113 -16.14 0.08 -7.72
CA ASP A 113 -16.71 0.23 -6.37
C ASP A 113 -18.19 -0.18 -6.39
N ARG A 114 -18.48 -1.30 -5.73
CA ARG A 114 -19.81 -1.93 -5.69
C ARG A 114 -20.42 -2.13 -7.09
N GLY A 115 -19.57 -2.40 -8.09
CA GLY A 115 -20.01 -2.59 -9.49
C GLY A 115 -20.49 -1.31 -10.19
N ARG A 116 -20.36 -0.14 -9.56
CA ARG A 116 -20.77 1.13 -10.16
C ARG A 116 -19.72 1.58 -11.17
N TYR A 117 -20.19 1.91 -12.37
CA TYR A 117 -19.36 2.55 -13.38
C TYR A 117 -18.99 3.98 -12.93
N PRO A 118 -17.91 4.57 -13.49
CA PRO A 118 -17.51 5.95 -13.21
C PRO A 118 -18.66 6.94 -13.40
N SER A 119 -18.83 7.87 -12.46
CA SER A 119 -19.98 8.79 -12.44
C SER A 119 -20.02 9.80 -13.59
N ASP A 120 -18.89 9.99 -14.27
CA ASP A 120 -18.76 10.82 -15.47
C ASP A 120 -19.09 10.06 -16.76
N GLY A 121 -19.35 8.75 -16.68
CA GLY A 121 -19.69 7.89 -17.81
C GLY A 121 -18.51 7.59 -18.73
N GLN A 122 -17.29 7.91 -18.33
CA GLN A 122 -16.09 7.70 -19.13
C GLN A 122 -15.37 6.39 -18.78
N GLU A 123 -14.59 5.88 -19.71
CA GLU A 123 -13.67 4.78 -19.44
C GLU A 123 -12.56 5.24 -18.48
N VAL A 124 -12.16 4.35 -17.57
CA VAL A 124 -11.05 4.60 -16.64
C VAL A 124 -10.00 3.53 -16.85
N GLU A 125 -8.76 3.97 -17.03
CA GLU A 125 -7.60 3.12 -17.21
C GLU A 125 -6.57 3.35 -16.09
N VAL A 126 -5.97 2.26 -15.63
CA VAL A 126 -4.77 2.27 -14.80
C VAL A 126 -3.61 1.77 -15.63
N VAL A 127 -2.60 2.62 -15.85
CA VAL A 127 -1.38 2.25 -16.57
C VAL A 127 -0.24 2.10 -15.58
N ILE A 128 0.35 0.91 -15.54
CA ILE A 128 1.53 0.62 -14.71
C ILE A 128 2.77 0.79 -15.56
N HIS A 129 3.62 1.76 -15.24
CA HIS A 129 4.85 2.01 -16.03
C HIS A 129 5.99 1.08 -15.65
N SER A 130 6.17 0.86 -14.35
CA SER A 130 7.20 -0.03 -13.84
C SER A 130 6.78 -0.59 -12.49
N ILE A 131 7.30 -1.78 -12.24
CA ILE A 131 7.25 -2.46 -10.95
C ILE A 131 8.68 -2.88 -10.65
N GLU A 132 9.18 -2.46 -9.50
CA GLU A 132 10.38 -3.06 -8.92
C GLU A 132 9.92 -3.86 -7.71
N PHE A 133 10.30 -5.14 -7.68
CA PHE A 133 9.96 -6.06 -6.60
C PHE A 133 11.22 -6.77 -6.16
N THR A 134 11.56 -6.59 -4.89
CA THR A 134 12.69 -7.29 -4.26
C THR A 134 12.14 -8.31 -3.27
N ALA A 135 12.15 -9.57 -3.68
CA ALA A 135 11.88 -10.71 -2.79
C ALA A 135 13.12 -11.00 -1.92
N LEU A 136 12.93 -11.74 -0.83
CA LEU A 136 14.05 -12.23 -0.03
C LEU A 136 14.81 -13.36 -0.73
N GLY A 137 16.11 -13.41 -0.46
CA GLY A 137 16.97 -14.53 -0.84
C GLY A 137 17.45 -14.52 -2.30
N SER A 138 17.21 -13.44 -3.05
CA SER A 138 17.78 -13.24 -4.39
C SER A 138 19.11 -12.47 -4.32
N GLU A 139 20.14 -13.08 -3.75
CA GLU A 139 21.55 -12.79 -4.03
C GLU A 139 22.30 -14.11 -4.28
#